data_AF-A0A925VWD5-F1
#
_entry.id   AF-A0A925VWD5-F1
#
_cell.length_a   1.000
_cell.length_b   1.000
_cell.length_c   1.000
_cell.angle_alpha   90.00
_cell.angle_beta   90.00
_cell.angle_gamma   90.00
#
_symmetry.space_group_name_H-M   'P 1'
#
loop_
_entity.id
_entity.type
_entity.pdbx_description
1 polymer ?
#
loop_
_entity_poly.entity_id
_entity_poly.type
_entity_poly.pdbx_seq_one_letter_code
_entity_poly.pdbx_strand_id
1 'polypeptide(L)'
;MWADTLLNLEQGHLQRLGLWAVASVVVGALMLLMLQRKADAGFLRHFAMQFVGWGLIDGALVAWAWNGLALRDFASATQLQKFLWLNVGLDVGYVAVGITLALTAWVLGKRLGALGAGVGVVVQGAALFVLDMRLLTMMETARIALMPVRDSGVLPV
;
A
#
# COMPACT_ATOMS: atom_id res chain seq x y z
N MET A 1 16.24 21.83 -1.68
CA MET A 1 14.85 21.93 -2.15
C MET A 1 14.29 20.60 -2.65
N TRP A 2 14.86 19.93 -3.67
CA TRP A 2 14.37 18.61 -4.13
C TRP A 2 14.40 17.53 -3.04
N ALA A 3 15.53 17.39 -2.34
CA ALA A 3 15.70 16.39 -1.28
C ALA A 3 14.71 16.61 -0.11
N ASP A 4 14.45 17.87 0.25
CA ASP A 4 13.47 18.23 1.29
C ASP A 4 12.04 17.88 0.86
N THR A 5 11.69 18.17 -0.39
CA THR A 5 10.38 17.79 -0.96
C THR A 5 10.20 16.28 -0.97
N LEU A 6 11.23 15.53 -1.38
CA LEU A 6 11.18 14.07 -1.41
C LEU A 6 11.01 13.48 0.00
N LEU A 7 11.75 14.00 0.98
CA LEU A 7 11.62 13.59 2.38
C LEU A 7 10.20 13.82 2.91
N ASN A 8 9.60 14.98 2.61
CA ASN A 8 8.23 15.30 2.99
C ASN A 8 7.21 14.36 2.32
N LEU A 9 7.45 13.98 1.06
CA LEU A 9 6.61 13.01 0.35
C LEU A 9 6.71 11.61 0.96
N GLU A 10 7.92 11.14 1.29
CA GLU A 10 8.15 9.86 1.99
C GLU A 10 7.46 9.85 3.36
N GLN A 11 7.63 10.90 4.17
CA GLN A 11 6.96 11.04 5.46
C GLN A 11 5.43 11.01 5.32
N GLY A 12 4.89 11.78 4.39
CA GLY A 12 3.45 11.83 4.15
C GLY A 12 2.90 10.48 3.66
N HIS A 13 3.67 9.73 2.88
CA HIS A 13 3.30 8.38 2.47
C HIS A 13 3.30 7.42 3.68
N LEU A 14 4.37 7.40 4.48
CA LEU A 14 4.44 6.56 5.67
C LEU A 14 3.35 6.87 6.70
N GLN A 15 2.97 8.13 6.88
CA GLN A 15 1.85 8.51 7.74
C GLN A 15 0.52 7.93 7.24
N ARG A 16 0.27 7.97 5.93
CA ARG A 16 -0.94 7.41 5.33
C ARG A 16 -0.98 5.89 5.42
N LEU A 17 0.16 5.24 5.17
CA LEU A 17 0.31 3.80 5.34
C LEU A 17 0.13 3.41 6.82
N GLY A 18 0.69 4.17 7.76
CA GLY A 18 0.51 3.96 9.19
C GLY A 18 -0.95 4.13 9.62
N LEU A 19 -1.67 5.13 9.09
CA LEU A 19 -3.09 5.29 9.34
C LEU A 19 -3.90 4.12 8.79
N TRP A 20 -3.59 3.65 7.58
CA TRP A 20 -4.21 2.46 6.98
C TRP A 20 -3.97 1.20 7.81
N ALA A 21 -2.74 1.00 8.27
CA ALA A 21 -2.34 -0.11 9.13
C ALA A 21 -3.13 -0.12 10.44
N VAL A 22 -3.16 1.01 11.16
CA VAL A 22 -3.91 1.16 12.41
C VAL A 22 -5.40 0.96 12.18
N ALA A 23 -5.98 1.58 11.15
CA ALA A 23 -7.38 1.42 10.82
C ALA A 23 -7.72 -0.05 10.51
N SER A 24 -6.88 -0.75 9.76
CA SER A 24 -7.06 -2.16 9.42
C SER A 24 -7.05 -3.05 10.67
N VAL A 25 -6.08 -2.84 11.58
CA VAL A 25 -6.01 -3.59 12.84
C VAL A 25 -7.22 -3.31 13.71
N VAL A 26 -7.60 -2.03 13.90
CA VAL A 26 -8.74 -1.66 14.76
C VAL A 26 -10.04 -2.22 14.20
N VAL A 27 -10.32 -2.02 12.90
CA VAL A 27 -11.54 -2.53 12.27
C VAL A 27 -11.58 -4.05 12.31
N GLY A 28 -10.48 -4.72 11.94
CA GLY A 28 -10.39 -6.18 11.98
C GLY A 28 -10.56 -6.75 13.39
N ALA A 29 -9.92 -6.15 14.40
CA ALA A 29 -10.04 -6.57 15.78
C ALA A 29 -11.48 -6.39 16.32
N LEU A 30 -12.11 -5.24 16.06
CA LEU A 30 -13.51 -5.00 16.42
C LEU A 30 -14.44 -6.01 15.76
N MET A 31 -14.25 -6.29 14.47
CA MET A 31 -15.01 -7.32 13.76
C MET A 31 -14.83 -8.69 14.43
N LEU A 32 -13.60 -9.10 14.74
CA LEU A 32 -13.35 -10.39 15.41
C LEU A 32 -14.01 -10.48 16.79
N LEU A 33 -13.98 -9.39 17.57
CA LEU A 33 -14.65 -9.31 18.87
C LEU A 33 -16.18 -9.47 18.73
N MET A 34 -16.80 -8.77 17.78
CA MET A 34 -18.24 -8.86 17.52
C MET A 34 -18.67 -10.23 17.00
N LEU A 35 -17.76 -10.96 16.35
CA LEU A 35 -18.01 -12.28 15.77
C LEU A 35 -17.79 -13.44 16.75
N GLN A 36 -17.25 -13.21 17.95
CA GLN A 36 -16.93 -14.29 18.91
C GLN A 36 -18.12 -15.21 19.24
N ARG A 37 -19.34 -14.68 19.24
CA ARG A 37 -20.57 -15.42 19.55
C ARG A 37 -21.29 -15.98 18.33
N LYS A 38 -20.75 -15.79 17.11
CA LYS A 38 -21.40 -16.22 15.85
C LYS A 38 -20.65 -17.41 15.23
N ALA A 39 -21.24 -18.60 15.33
CA ALA A 39 -20.66 -19.83 14.81
C ALA A 39 -20.53 -19.85 13.27
N ASP A 40 -21.48 -19.23 12.54
CA ASP A 40 -21.56 -19.33 11.07
C ASP A 40 -20.91 -18.17 10.29
N ALA A 41 -20.13 -17.30 10.95
CA ALA A 41 -19.56 -16.11 10.32
C ALA A 41 -18.20 -16.37 9.62
N GLY A 42 -18.05 -17.51 8.94
CA GLY A 42 -16.77 -17.95 8.35
C GLY A 42 -16.12 -16.91 7.44
N PHE A 43 -16.89 -16.31 6.53
CA PHE A 43 -16.43 -15.24 5.63
C PHE A 43 -15.87 -14.04 6.40
N LEU A 44 -16.70 -13.46 7.26
CA LEU A 44 -16.40 -12.22 7.95
C LEU A 44 -15.23 -12.39 8.93
N ARG A 45 -15.09 -13.59 9.52
CA ARG A 45 -13.99 -13.92 10.42
C ARG A 45 -12.64 -13.96 9.69
N HIS A 46 -12.57 -14.64 8.55
CA HIS A 46 -11.32 -14.75 7.79
C HIS A 46 -10.97 -13.41 7.12
N PHE A 47 -11.96 -12.66 6.65
CA PHE A 47 -11.77 -11.30 6.18
C PHE A 47 -11.14 -10.40 7.27
N ALA A 48 -11.70 -10.43 8.48
CA ALA A 48 -11.18 -9.66 9.61
C ALA A 48 -9.77 -10.11 10.03
N MET A 49 -9.47 -11.42 9.97
CA MET A 49 -8.09 -11.92 10.19
C MET A 49 -7.10 -11.35 9.18
N GLN A 50 -7.47 -11.21 7.90
CA GLN A 50 -6.60 -10.58 6.90
C GLN A 50 -6.35 -9.10 7.23
N PHE A 51 -7.37 -8.36 7.67
CA PHE A 51 -7.23 -6.97 8.07
C PHE A 51 -6.27 -6.79 9.26
N VAL A 52 -6.40 -7.64 10.29
CA VAL A 52 -5.47 -7.60 11.43
C VAL A 52 -4.06 -8.02 11.00
N GLY A 53 -3.93 -9.13 10.27
CA GLY A 53 -2.64 -9.67 9.86
C GLY A 53 -1.84 -8.69 9.01
N TRP A 54 -2.44 -8.19 7.92
CA TRP A 54 -1.78 -7.22 7.04
C TRP A 54 -1.57 -5.87 7.73
N GLY A 55 -2.54 -5.38 8.49
CA GLY A 55 -2.36 -4.13 9.23
C GLY A 55 -1.21 -4.17 10.23
N LEU A 56 -0.94 -5.32 10.87
CA LEU A 56 0.23 -5.50 11.73
C LEU A 56 1.54 -5.52 10.92
N ILE A 57 1.56 -6.18 9.77
CA ILE A 57 2.73 -6.22 8.87
C ILE A 57 3.03 -4.81 8.36
N ASP A 58 2.04 -4.09 7.85
CA ASP A 58 2.18 -2.72 7.35
C ASP A 58 2.64 -1.78 8.46
N GLY A 59 2.10 -1.92 9.66
CA GLY A 59 2.54 -1.16 10.83
C GLY A 59 4.01 -1.39 11.18
N ALA A 60 4.47 -2.65 11.09
CA ALA A 60 5.88 -2.99 11.29
C ALA A 60 6.77 -2.42 10.18
N LEU A 61 6.33 -2.47 8.92
CA LEU A 61 7.03 -1.88 7.77
C LEU A 61 7.15 -0.35 7.92
N VAL A 62 6.09 0.33 8.36
CA VAL A 62 6.11 1.77 8.65
C VAL A 62 7.10 2.08 9.76
N ALA A 63 7.06 1.35 10.87
CA ALA A 63 7.99 1.56 11.98
C ALA A 63 9.45 1.37 11.54
N TRP A 64 9.73 0.35 10.72
CA TRP A 64 11.06 0.11 10.17
C TRP A 64 11.49 1.22 9.20
N ALA A 65 10.64 1.58 8.23
CA ALA A 65 10.94 2.59 7.22
C ALA A 65 11.08 4.00 7.83
N TRP A 66 10.35 4.31 8.89
CA TRP A 66 10.42 5.60 9.58
C TRP A 66 11.82 5.87 10.16
N ASN A 67 12.47 4.83 10.68
CA ASN A 67 13.84 4.94 11.19
C ASN A 67 14.89 5.12 10.07
N GLY A 68 14.53 4.79 8.83
CA GLY A 68 15.39 4.95 7.65
C GLY A 68 15.19 6.27 6.89
N LEU A 69 14.33 7.18 7.38
CA LEU A 69 14.09 8.46 6.74
C LEU A 69 15.34 9.34 6.78
N ALA A 70 15.82 9.74 5.61
CA ALA A 70 16.96 10.64 5.46
C ALA A 70 16.82 11.47 4.19
N LEU A 71 17.55 12.58 4.12
CA LEU A 71 17.71 13.34 2.89
C LEU A 71 18.37 12.44 1.83
N ARG A 72 17.65 12.17 0.74
CA ARG A 72 18.13 11.33 -0.35
C ARG A 72 18.87 12.14 -1.41
N ASP A 73 19.98 11.61 -1.89
CA ASP A 73 20.61 12.05 -3.12
C ASP A 73 19.86 11.51 -4.35
N PHE A 74 20.30 11.92 -5.55
CA PHE A 74 19.63 11.53 -6.79
C PHE A 74 19.66 10.00 -7.04
N ALA A 75 20.77 9.34 -6.67
CA ALA A 75 20.91 7.89 -6.81
C ALA A 75 19.92 7.16 -5.89
N SER A 76 19.84 7.57 -4.62
CA SER A 76 18.93 7.00 -3.61
C SER A 76 17.46 7.26 -3.93
N ALA A 77 17.15 8.42 -4.54
CA ALA A 77 15.80 8.73 -5.04
C ALA A 77 15.41 7.81 -6.20
N THR A 78 16.33 7.52 -7.11
CA THR A 78 16.09 6.57 -8.22
C THR A 78 15.89 5.14 -7.71
N GLN A 79 16.64 4.73 -6.68
CA GLN A 79 16.46 3.43 -6.04
C GLN A 79 15.08 3.33 -5.36
N LEU A 80 14.65 4.38 -4.65
CA LEU A 80 13.30 4.43 -4.08
C LEU A 80 12.23 4.26 -5.15
N GLN A 81 12.35 4.97 -6.27
CA GLN A 81 11.38 4.90 -7.36
C GLN A 81 11.30 3.47 -7.94
N LYS A 82 12.44 2.79 -8.12
CA LYS A 82 12.47 1.39 -8.56
C LYS A 82 11.82 0.46 -7.55
N PHE A 83 12.08 0.67 -6.26
CA PHE A 83 11.47 -0.10 -5.19
C PHE A 83 9.95 0.09 -5.13
N LEU A 84 9.45 1.32 -5.27
CA LEU A 84 8.01 1.60 -5.33
C LEU A 84 7.35 0.93 -6.55
N TRP A 85 8.00 0.95 -7.71
CA TRP A 85 7.48 0.22 -8.88
C TRP A 85 7.42 -1.29 -8.67
N LEU A 86 8.40 -1.86 -7.96
CA LEU A 86 8.37 -3.26 -7.56
C LEU A 86 7.18 -3.53 -6.64
N ASN A 87 6.96 -2.69 -5.62
CA ASN A 87 5.82 -2.85 -4.70
C ASN A 87 4.48 -2.73 -5.42
N VAL A 88 4.28 -1.74 -6.29
CA VAL A 88 3.07 -1.64 -7.12
C VAL A 88 2.85 -2.95 -7.90
N GLY A 89 3.91 -3.52 -8.48
CA GLY A 89 3.83 -4.81 -9.17
C GLY A 89 3.42 -5.95 -8.24
N LEU A 90 3.95 -5.97 -7.02
CA LEU A 90 3.56 -6.93 -5.98
C LEU A 90 2.11 -6.74 -5.56
N ASP A 91 1.62 -5.52 -5.42
CA ASP A 91 0.22 -5.22 -5.06
C ASP A 91 -0.76 -5.75 -6.09
N VAL A 92 -0.46 -5.57 -7.38
CA VAL A 92 -1.22 -6.18 -8.47
C VAL A 92 -1.19 -7.71 -8.35
N GLY A 93 -0.04 -8.29 -8.02
CA GLY A 93 0.11 -9.71 -7.73
C GLY A 93 -0.75 -10.18 -6.54
N TYR A 94 -0.74 -9.45 -5.43
CA TYR A 94 -1.56 -9.74 -4.25
C TYR A 94 -3.05 -9.69 -4.58
N VAL A 95 -3.50 -8.68 -5.33
CA VAL A 95 -4.88 -8.59 -5.81
C VAL A 95 -5.23 -9.80 -6.68
N ALA A 96 -4.37 -10.18 -7.64
CA ALA A 96 -4.60 -11.33 -8.49
C ALA A 96 -4.68 -12.65 -7.69
N VAL A 97 -3.82 -12.83 -6.69
CA VAL A 97 -3.84 -13.97 -5.76
C VAL A 97 -5.14 -13.97 -4.94
N GLY A 98 -5.53 -12.83 -4.40
CA GLY A 98 -6.77 -12.69 -3.62
C GLY A 98 -8.02 -13.01 -4.45
N ILE A 99 -8.09 -12.54 -5.70
CA ILE A 99 -9.15 -12.87 -6.65
C ILE A 99 -9.15 -14.38 -6.94
N THR A 100 -7.99 -14.96 -7.23
CA THR A 100 -7.85 -16.39 -7.51
C THR A 100 -8.31 -17.23 -6.33
N LEU A 101 -7.92 -16.87 -5.10
CA LEU A 101 -8.36 -17.51 -3.87
C LEU A 101 -9.87 -17.40 -3.68
N ALA A 102 -10.44 -16.21 -3.90
CA ALA A 102 -11.88 -15.99 -3.79
C ALA A 102 -12.70 -16.83 -4.80
N LEU A 103 -12.28 -16.83 -6.06
CA LEU A 103 -12.94 -17.57 -7.14
C LEU A 103 -12.84 -19.08 -6.92
N THR A 104 -11.66 -19.60 -6.62
CA THR A 104 -11.47 -21.04 -6.37
C THR A 104 -12.23 -21.49 -5.12
N ALA A 105 -12.25 -20.68 -4.05
CA ALA A 105 -13.04 -20.97 -2.85
C ALA A 105 -14.55 -21.06 -3.13
N TRP A 106 -15.05 -20.19 -4.02
CA TRP A 106 -16.46 -20.20 -4.43
C TRP A 106 -16.79 -21.41 -5.31
N VAL A 107 -16.04 -21.60 -6.39
CA VAL A 107 -16.31 -22.59 -7.43
C VAL A 107 -16.12 -24.03 -6.92
N LEU A 108 -15.07 -24.29 -6.13
CA LEU A 108 -14.68 -25.65 -5.75
C LEU A 108 -15.34 -26.19 -4.49
N GLY A 109 -16.13 -25.38 -3.77
CA GLY A 109 -16.76 -25.87 -2.55
C GLY A 109 -17.48 -24.83 -1.70
N LYS A 110 -17.75 -23.62 -2.22
CA LYS A 110 -18.43 -22.54 -1.49
C LYS A 110 -17.84 -22.29 -0.10
N ARG A 111 -16.51 -22.35 0.01
CA ARG A 111 -15.76 -22.22 1.27
C ARG A 111 -15.73 -20.75 1.69
N LEU A 112 -16.78 -20.31 2.40
CA LEU A 112 -16.98 -18.91 2.79
C LEU A 112 -15.78 -18.29 3.50
N GLY A 113 -15.05 -19.05 4.34
CA GLY A 113 -13.83 -18.57 4.98
C GLY A 113 -12.69 -18.23 4.01
N ALA A 114 -12.40 -19.12 3.05
CA ALA A 114 -11.38 -18.87 2.03
C ALA A 114 -11.81 -17.74 1.07
N LEU A 115 -13.10 -17.63 0.79
CA LEU A 115 -13.66 -16.48 0.07
C LEU A 115 -13.41 -15.16 0.82
N GLY A 116 -13.69 -15.12 2.13
CA GLY A 116 -13.44 -13.96 2.97
C GLY A 116 -11.96 -13.60 3.07
N ALA A 117 -11.08 -14.60 3.15
CA ALA A 117 -9.64 -14.40 3.08
C ALA A 117 -9.21 -13.78 1.74
N GLY A 118 -9.67 -14.34 0.61
CA GLY A 118 -9.37 -13.82 -0.73
C GLY A 118 -9.82 -12.36 -0.89
N VAL A 119 -11.05 -12.05 -0.50
CA VAL A 119 -11.57 -10.67 -0.53
C VAL A 119 -10.75 -9.74 0.39
N GLY A 120 -10.35 -10.22 1.58
CA GLY A 120 -9.50 -9.46 2.48
C GLY A 120 -8.15 -9.10 1.84
N VAL A 121 -7.50 -10.06 1.19
CA VAL A 121 -6.23 -9.83 0.46
C VAL A 121 -6.42 -8.85 -0.70
N VAL A 122 -7.52 -8.96 -1.46
CA VAL A 122 -7.82 -8.00 -2.54
C VAL A 122 -7.94 -6.57 -2.01
N VAL A 123 -8.68 -6.37 -0.92
CA VAL A 123 -8.87 -5.03 -0.35
C VAL A 123 -7.54 -4.46 0.17
N GLN A 124 -6.71 -5.28 0.83
CA GLN A 124 -5.41 -4.86 1.32
C GLN A 124 -4.46 -4.51 0.16
N GLY A 125 -4.30 -5.40 -0.82
CA GLY A 125 -3.47 -5.15 -2.00
C GLY A 125 -3.92 -3.94 -2.81
N ALA A 126 -5.23 -3.73 -2.97
CA ALA A 126 -5.75 -2.57 -3.68
C ALA A 126 -5.48 -1.25 -2.94
N ALA A 127 -5.55 -1.25 -1.61
CA ALA A 127 -5.24 -0.07 -0.81
C ALA A 127 -3.74 0.30 -0.90
N LEU A 128 -2.86 -0.69 -0.77
CA LEU A 128 -1.41 -0.50 -0.91
C LEU A 128 -1.05 0.03 -2.31
N PHE A 129 -1.63 -0.58 -3.35
CA PHE A 129 -1.46 -0.12 -4.73
C PHE A 129 -1.78 1.37 -4.88
N VAL A 130 -2.89 1.83 -4.33
CA VAL A 130 -3.30 3.24 -4.39
C VAL A 130 -2.32 4.15 -3.64
N LEU A 131 -1.84 3.72 -2.46
CA LEU A 131 -0.90 4.50 -1.65
C LEU A 131 0.48 4.64 -2.32
N ASP A 132 0.97 3.56 -2.93
CA ASP A 132 2.26 3.51 -3.61
C ASP A 132 2.22 4.27 -4.94
N MET A 133 1.16 4.08 -5.73
CA MET A 133 0.94 4.85 -6.96
C MET A 133 0.79 6.35 -6.68
N ARG A 134 0.13 6.72 -5.58
CA ARG A 134 0.03 8.12 -5.19
C ARG A 134 1.41 8.72 -4.88
N LEU A 135 2.30 7.99 -4.20
CA LEU A 135 3.65 8.48 -3.95
C LEU A 135 4.44 8.62 -5.26
N LEU A 136 4.39 7.62 -6.14
CA LEU A 136 5.05 7.66 -7.45
C LEU A 136 4.60 8.86 -8.29
N THR A 137 3.29 9.11 -8.38
CA THR A 137 2.74 10.24 -9.15
C THR A 137 3.14 11.59 -8.55
N MET A 138 3.19 11.71 -7.22
CA MET A 138 3.66 12.92 -6.55
C MET A 138 5.15 13.18 -6.77
N MET A 139 5.98 12.12 -6.73
CA MET A 139 7.41 12.23 -7.02
C MET A 139 7.65 12.69 -8.46
N GLU A 140 6.94 12.13 -9.44
CA GLU A 140 7.08 12.52 -10.85
C GLU A 140 6.62 13.97 -11.08
N THR A 141 5.50 14.37 -10.47
CA THR A 141 4.99 15.75 -10.55
C THR A 141 6.00 16.75 -9.97
N ALA A 142 6.54 16.45 -8.79
CA ALA A 142 7.53 17.30 -8.15
C ALA A 142 8.84 17.35 -8.96
N ARG A 143 9.23 16.23 -9.60
CA ARG A 143 10.41 16.17 -10.45
C ARG A 143 10.26 17.11 -11.65
N ILE A 144 9.13 17.05 -12.35
CA ILE A 144 8.83 17.92 -13.49
C ILE A 144 8.82 19.39 -13.08
N ALA A 145 8.18 19.73 -11.96
CA ALA A 145 8.08 21.10 -11.48
C ALA A 145 9.43 21.71 -11.05
N LEU A 146 10.40 20.88 -10.68
CA LEU A 146 11.72 21.31 -10.20
C LEU A 146 12.83 21.11 -11.26
N MET A 147 12.51 20.58 -12.44
CA MET A 147 13.42 20.66 -13.58
C MET A 147 13.48 22.12 -14.06
N PRO A 148 14.67 22.74 -14.14
CA PRO A 148 14.79 24.04 -14.77
C PRO A 148 14.38 23.87 -16.24
N VAL A 149 13.54 24.80 -16.74
CA VAL A 149 13.26 24.96 -18.17
C VAL A 149 14.60 25.17 -18.87
N ARG A 150 15.20 24.07 -19.32
CA ARG A 150 16.36 24.08 -20.19
C ARG A 150 15.78 24.03 -21.59
N ASP A 151 16.03 25.11 -22.34
CA ASP A 151 15.74 25.31 -23.77
C ASP A 151 14.46 26.10 -24.11
N SER A 152 14.42 27.36 -23.69
CA SER A 152 14.01 28.43 -24.62
C SER A 152 15.28 29.10 -25.16
N GLY A 153 16.02 28.35 -25.97
CA GLY A 153 17.08 28.89 -26.83
C GLY A 153 16.46 29.74 -27.93
N VAL A 154 16.06 30.96 -27.59
CA VAL A 154 15.67 32.01 -28.53
C VAL A 154 16.75 33.08 -28.47
N LEU A 155 17.63 33.07 -29.46
CA LEU A 155 18.37 34.26 -29.89
C LEU A 155 17.98 34.52 -31.35
N PRO A 156 17.17 35.54 -31.65
CA PRO A 156 17.14 36.13 -32.97
C PRO A 156 18.14 37.28 -32.99
N VAL A 157 19.24 37.09 -33.73
CA VAL A 157 20.00 38.20 -34.32
C VAL A 157 19.90 38.04 -35.82
#